data_AF-A0A0G1SFB0-F1
#
_entry.id   AF-A0A0G1SFB0-F1
#
_cell.length_a   1.000
_cell.length_b   1.000
_cell.length_c   1.000
_cell.angle_alpha   90.00
_cell.angle_beta   90.00
_cell.angle_gamma   90.00
#
_symmetry.space_group_name_H-M   'P 1'
#
loop_
_entity.id
_entity.type
_entity.pdbx_description
1 polymer ?
#
loop_
_entity_poly.entity_id
_entity_poly.type
_entity_poly.pdbx_seq_one_letter_code
_entity_poly.pdbx_strand_id
1 'polypeptide(L)'
;MRNKLNRSFIFLTVWLLMSLLGALLSSRPYPHYLLQITASFTLLIGAVTLTRRALAWFVVAITTAFAAWQIKTVNFWYYRSWPYYFNFLQYATGKISKPEYDNFFQGVSRNKAISGYVRQHTQPGERIFVWGTEPTIYVSANRLPVGKYVTSYHIRDFDKTGETFSQIQATLPKTIVIFASEGDYLGFVPWVKSHYSLAQEVQGAQIYLQPNF
;
A
#
# COMPACT_ATOMS: atom_id res chain seq x y z
N MET A 1 45.25 29.07 0.28
CA MET A 1 45.06 27.66 0.68
C MET A 1 43.66 27.21 0.29
N ARG A 2 43.51 26.25 -0.65
CA ARG A 2 42.21 25.63 -0.96
C ARG A 2 41.79 24.78 0.24
N ASN A 3 40.89 25.29 1.07
CA ASN A 3 40.24 24.51 2.13
C ASN A 3 39.39 23.41 1.48
N LYS A 4 39.97 22.22 1.27
CA LYS A 4 39.24 21.07 0.76
C LYS A 4 38.11 20.74 1.75
N LEU A 5 36.89 20.61 1.22
CA LEU A 5 35.75 20.10 1.98
C LEU A 5 36.04 18.65 2.38
N ASN A 6 35.59 18.26 3.57
CA ASN A 6 35.76 16.90 4.07
C ASN A 6 35.01 15.93 3.13
N ARG A 7 35.64 14.82 2.74
CA ARG A 7 35.03 13.79 1.89
C ARG A 7 33.72 13.26 2.47
N SER A 8 33.63 13.10 3.78
CA SER A 8 32.41 12.67 4.46
C SER A 8 31.28 13.69 4.31
N PHE A 9 31.60 14.99 4.40
CA PHE A 9 30.62 16.05 4.17
C PHE A 9 30.11 16.06 2.73
N ILE A 10 31.00 15.90 1.75
CA ILE A 10 30.63 15.80 0.33
C ILE A 10 29.72 14.60 0.10
N PHE A 11 30.11 13.43 0.62
CA PHE A 11 29.32 12.20 0.50
C PHE A 11 27.91 12.38 1.08
N LEU A 12 27.80 12.90 2.31
CA LEU A 12 26.51 13.12 2.96
C LEU A 12 25.64 14.15 2.22
N THR A 13 26.27 15.18 1.64
CA THR A 13 25.56 16.16 0.81
C THR A 13 25.02 15.53 -0.47
N VAL A 14 25.84 14.76 -1.20
CA VAL A 14 25.41 14.06 -2.42
C VAL A 14 24.32 13.04 -2.09
N TRP A 15 24.46 12.29 -1.00
CA TRP A 15 23.43 11.35 -0.55
C TRP A 15 22.11 12.07 -0.28
N LEU A 16 22.12 13.19 0.44
CA LEU A 16 20.91 13.97 0.69
C LEU A 16 20.26 14.46 -0.60
N LEU A 17 21.04 14.96 -1.56
CA LEU A 17 20.52 15.41 -2.85
C LEU A 17 19.88 14.26 -3.65
N MET A 18 20.49 13.07 -3.64
CA MET A 18 19.92 11.89 -4.30
C MET A 18 18.65 11.40 -3.60
N SER A 19 18.62 11.43 -2.25
CA SER A 19 17.41 11.11 -1.48
C SER A 19 16.28 12.10 -1.72
N LEU A 20 16.59 13.39 -1.83
CA LEU A 20 15.61 14.43 -2.19
C LEU A 20 15.07 14.20 -3.60
N LEU A 21 15.94 13.87 -4.56
CA LEU A 21 15.51 13.51 -5.91
C LEU A 21 14.55 12.31 -5.87
N GLY A 22 14.90 11.23 -5.17
CA GLY A 22 14.06 10.04 -5.04
C GLY A 22 12.70 10.33 -4.40
N ALA A 23 12.68 11.16 -3.35
CA ALA A 23 11.43 11.53 -2.66
C ALA A 23 10.51 12.40 -3.51
N LEU A 24 11.06 13.21 -4.42
CA LEU A 24 10.33 14.23 -5.18
C LEU A 24 10.05 13.84 -6.64
N LEU A 25 10.77 12.87 -7.21
CA LEU A 25 10.73 12.54 -8.64
C LEU A 25 9.31 12.25 -9.16
N SER A 26 8.49 11.56 -8.37
CA SER A 26 7.13 11.19 -8.77
C SER A 26 6.12 12.33 -8.64
N SER A 27 6.48 13.42 -7.95
CA SER A 27 5.55 14.50 -7.54
C SER A 27 4.29 14.01 -6.83
N ARG A 28 4.34 12.82 -6.20
CA ARG A 28 3.23 12.29 -5.41
C ARG A 28 3.41 12.69 -3.94
N PRO A 29 2.36 13.18 -3.25
CA PRO A 29 2.52 13.76 -1.91
C PRO A 29 2.55 12.72 -0.79
N TYR A 30 3.05 11.51 -1.05
CA TYR A 30 3.06 10.43 -0.08
C TYR A 30 4.09 10.68 1.05
N PRO A 31 3.66 10.88 2.31
CA PRO A 31 4.57 11.29 3.38
C PRO A 31 5.69 10.29 3.66
N HIS A 32 5.47 9.01 3.35
CA HIS A 32 6.49 7.97 3.50
C HIS A 32 7.66 8.10 2.52
N TYR A 33 7.55 8.86 1.43
CA TYR A 33 8.70 9.17 0.56
C TYR A 33 9.75 10.04 1.27
N LEU A 34 9.32 10.87 2.22
CA LEU A 34 10.23 11.69 3.04
C LEU A 34 11.09 10.84 3.99
N LEU A 35 10.82 9.55 4.16
CA LEU A 35 11.73 8.66 4.90
C LEU A 35 13.09 8.50 4.20
N GLN A 36 13.13 8.65 2.87
CA GLN A 36 14.39 8.53 2.10
C GLN A 36 15.42 9.59 2.49
N ILE A 37 14.98 10.78 2.90
CA ILE A 37 15.87 11.87 3.28
C ILE A 37 16.36 11.75 4.73
N THR A 38 15.63 11.05 5.61
CA THR A 38 15.84 11.05 7.06
C THR A 38 17.27 10.68 7.46
N ALA A 39 17.81 9.59 6.93
CA ALA A 39 19.15 9.11 7.30
C ALA A 39 20.25 10.12 6.87
N SER A 40 20.26 10.48 5.58
CA SER A 40 21.25 11.41 5.01
C SER A 40 21.21 12.79 5.68
N PHE A 41 20.01 13.31 5.96
CA PHE A 41 19.82 14.60 6.60
C PHE A 41 20.29 14.59 8.05
N THR A 42 19.94 13.56 8.83
CA THR A 42 20.35 13.41 10.23
C THR A 42 21.87 13.31 10.36
N LEU A 43 22.50 12.49 9.52
CA LEU A 43 23.96 12.35 9.50
C LEU A 43 24.66 13.63 9.05
N LEU A 44 24.11 14.35 8.06
CA LEU A 44 24.65 15.63 7.63
C LEU A 44 24.62 16.67 8.75
N ILE A 45 23.49 16.80 9.46
CA ILE A 45 23.38 17.67 10.65
C ILE A 45 24.44 17.31 11.69
N GLY A 46 24.58 16.03 12.02
CA GLY A 46 25.61 15.55 12.95
C GLY A 46 27.04 15.86 12.49
N ALA A 47 27.33 15.76 11.20
CA ALA A 47 28.64 16.10 10.66
C ALA A 47 28.92 17.62 10.69
N VAL A 48 27.89 18.44 10.48
CA VAL A 48 28.02 19.91 10.47
C VAL A 48 28.23 20.45 11.89
N THR A 49 27.55 19.91 12.90
CA THR A 49 27.73 20.32 14.31
C THR A 49 29.16 20.08 14.81
N LEU A 50 29.83 19.03 14.31
CA LEU A 50 31.22 18.70 14.63
C LEU A 50 32.25 19.59 13.91
N THR A 51 31.95 20.05 12.70
CA THR A 51 32.93 20.80 11.88
C THR A 51 32.91 22.32 12.11
N ARG A 52 31.81 22.87 12.65
CA ARG A 52 31.61 24.32 12.92
C ARG A 52 31.89 25.26 11.73
N ARG A 53 31.91 24.76 10.50
CA ARG A 53 32.17 25.57 9.30
C ARG A 53 30.88 26.25 8.84
N ALA A 54 30.93 27.57 8.63
CA ALA A 54 29.78 28.36 8.14
C ALA A 54 29.19 27.82 6.82
N LEU A 55 30.05 27.41 5.88
CA LEU A 55 29.60 26.81 4.62
C LEU A 55 28.79 25.52 4.82
N ALA A 56 29.16 24.70 5.81
CA ALA A 56 28.45 23.45 6.09
C ALA A 56 27.04 23.74 6.63
N TRP A 57 26.93 24.72 7.54
CA TRP A 57 25.64 25.22 8.01
C TRP A 57 24.80 25.86 6.91
N PHE A 58 25.42 26.58 5.97
CA PHE A 58 24.73 27.13 4.81
C PHE A 58 24.12 26.04 3.92
N VAL A 59 24.85 24.94 3.66
CA VAL A 59 24.33 23.79 2.92
C VAL A 59 23.15 23.13 3.65
N VAL A 60 23.24 22.95 4.97
CA VAL A 60 22.10 22.43 5.76
C VAL A 60 20.91 23.38 5.68
N ALA A 61 21.12 24.69 5.83
CA ALA A 61 20.05 25.67 5.77
C ALA A 61 19.35 25.69 4.40
N ILE A 62 20.10 25.73 3.30
CA ILE A 62 19.51 25.78 1.95
C ILE A 62 18.77 24.47 1.60
N THR A 63 19.31 23.32 1.98
CA THR A 63 18.64 22.02 1.76
C THR A 63 17.38 21.88 2.60
N THR A 64 17.40 22.38 3.85
CA THR A 64 16.21 22.41 4.72
C THR A 64 15.14 23.33 4.17
N ALA A 65 15.51 24.54 3.74
CA ALA A 65 14.59 25.49 3.12
C ALA A 65 13.98 24.92 1.83
N PHE A 66 14.79 24.27 1.00
CA PHE A 66 14.33 23.59 -0.21
C PHE A 66 13.36 22.45 0.12
N ALA A 67 13.69 21.59 1.08
CA ALA A 67 12.82 20.48 1.50
C ALA A 67 11.48 21.00 2.04
N ALA A 68 11.50 22.04 2.90
CA ALA A 68 10.30 22.66 3.44
C ALA A 68 9.42 23.30 2.33
N TRP A 69 10.07 23.98 1.38
CA TRP A 69 9.38 24.52 0.20
C TRP A 69 8.72 23.40 -0.62
N GLN A 70 9.43 22.30 -0.86
CA GLN A 70 8.90 21.14 -1.60
C GLN A 70 7.75 20.43 -0.88
N ILE A 71 7.85 20.27 0.45
CA ILE A 71 6.77 19.71 1.27
C ILE A 71 5.48 20.51 1.05
N LYS A 72 5.58 21.85 1.03
CA LYS A 72 4.45 22.74 0.77
C LYS A 72 3.98 22.69 -0.68
N THR A 73 4.89 22.76 -1.65
CA THR A 73 4.57 22.82 -3.09
C THR A 73 3.92 21.53 -3.59
N VAL A 74 4.46 20.37 -3.20
CA VAL A 74 3.90 19.05 -3.57
C VAL A 74 2.66 18.71 -2.72
N ASN A 75 2.39 19.47 -1.66
CA ASN A 75 1.26 19.28 -0.75
C ASN A 75 1.30 17.91 -0.02
N PHE A 76 2.47 17.57 0.54
CA PHE A 76 2.62 16.36 1.35
C PHE A 76 1.69 16.43 2.56
N TRP A 77 0.89 15.38 2.76
CA TRP A 77 0.02 15.29 3.93
C TRP A 77 0.76 14.70 5.14
N TYR A 78 0.02 14.40 6.20
CA TYR A 78 0.57 13.76 7.39
C TYR A 78 -0.31 12.60 7.83
N TYR A 79 0.30 11.50 8.25
CA TYR A 79 -0.40 10.39 8.87
C TYR A 79 -0.38 10.54 10.38
N ARG A 80 -1.56 10.49 11.01
CA ARG A 80 -1.65 10.44 12.46
C ARG A 80 -1.22 9.04 12.96
N SER A 81 0.06 8.86 13.23
CA SER A 81 0.62 7.54 13.60
C SER A 81 0.45 7.17 15.08
N TRP A 82 0.21 8.12 15.98
CA TRP A 82 0.07 7.82 17.41
C TRP A 82 -1.07 6.82 17.75
N PRO A 83 -2.29 6.94 17.18
CA PRO A 83 -3.36 5.96 17.38
C PRO A 83 -2.97 4.53 17.01
N TYR A 84 -2.14 4.35 15.97
CA TYR A 84 -1.66 3.04 15.56
C TYR A 84 -0.87 2.36 16.70
N TYR A 85 0.12 3.06 17.27
CA TYR A 85 0.93 2.53 18.36
C TYR A 85 0.12 2.34 19.64
N PHE A 86 -0.78 3.28 19.95
CA PHE A 86 -1.63 3.17 21.13
C PHE A 86 -2.61 1.98 21.03
N ASN A 87 -3.19 1.73 19.86
CA ASN A 87 -4.02 0.55 19.60
C ASN A 87 -3.21 -0.74 19.79
N PHE A 88 -1.98 -0.79 19.28
CA PHE A 88 -1.08 -1.92 19.50
C PHE A 88 -0.74 -2.14 20.97
N LEU A 89 -0.42 -1.08 21.72
CA LEU A 89 -0.12 -1.20 23.15
C LEU A 89 -1.32 -1.70 23.95
N GLN A 90 -2.52 -1.22 23.65
CA GLN A 90 -3.74 -1.72 24.28
C GLN A 90 -3.92 -3.23 24.03
N TYR A 91 -3.68 -3.70 22.81
CA TYR A 91 -3.76 -5.12 22.48
C TYR A 91 -2.66 -5.94 23.16
N ALA A 92 -1.40 -5.49 23.07
CA ALA A 92 -0.24 -6.19 23.63
C ALA A 92 -0.28 -6.28 25.16
N THR A 93 -0.93 -5.32 25.83
CA THR A 93 -1.14 -5.33 27.29
C THR A 93 -2.45 -6.00 27.72
N GLY A 94 -3.20 -6.59 26.78
CA GLY A 94 -4.44 -7.31 27.07
C GLY A 94 -5.64 -6.42 27.41
N LYS A 95 -5.56 -5.10 27.18
CA LYS A 95 -6.65 -4.16 27.45
C LYS A 95 -7.78 -4.26 26.43
N ILE A 96 -7.47 -4.67 25.20
CA ILE A 96 -8.46 -4.94 24.15
C ILE A 96 -8.22 -6.32 23.56
N SER A 97 -9.31 -6.95 23.12
CA SER A 97 -9.29 -8.23 22.44
C SER A 97 -8.72 -8.14 21.01
N LYS A 98 -8.42 -9.31 20.42
CA LYS A 98 -7.96 -9.38 19.03
C LYS A 98 -9.00 -8.84 18.02
N PRO A 99 -10.31 -9.16 18.13
CA PRO A 99 -11.32 -8.55 17.26
C PRO A 99 -11.40 -7.02 17.38
N GLU A 100 -11.30 -6.46 18.58
CA GLU A 100 -11.26 -5.00 18.79
C GLU A 100 -10.03 -4.38 18.13
N TYR A 101 -8.85 -5.00 18.30
CA TYR A 101 -7.63 -4.58 17.65
C TYR A 101 -7.72 -4.63 16.12
N ASP A 102 -8.32 -5.68 15.56
CA ASP A 102 -8.51 -5.82 14.11
C ASP A 102 -9.50 -4.78 13.55
N ASN A 103 -10.57 -4.47 14.27
CA ASN A 103 -11.58 -3.49 13.89
C ASN A 103 -11.04 -2.05 13.79
N PHE A 104 -9.93 -1.74 14.47
CA PHE A 104 -9.24 -0.46 14.33
C PHE A 104 -8.73 -0.23 12.90
N PHE A 105 -8.34 -1.30 12.20
CA PHE A 105 -7.79 -1.22 10.86
C PHE A 105 -8.89 -1.35 9.81
N GLN A 106 -8.93 -0.39 8.87
CA GLN A 106 -9.92 -0.40 7.79
C GLN A 106 -9.89 -1.71 7.01
N GLY A 107 -11.06 -2.37 6.94
CA GLY A 107 -11.27 -3.57 6.14
C GLY A 107 -10.65 -4.87 6.70
N VAL A 108 -9.88 -4.86 7.80
CA VAL A 108 -9.20 -6.09 8.28
C VAL A 108 -10.21 -7.15 8.72
N SER A 109 -11.19 -6.80 9.55
CA SER A 109 -12.19 -7.76 10.02
C SER A 109 -13.07 -8.29 8.88
N ARG A 110 -13.48 -7.40 7.97
CA ARG A 110 -14.20 -7.77 6.74
C ARG A 110 -13.39 -8.74 5.88
N ASN A 111 -12.13 -8.42 5.60
CA ASN A 111 -11.27 -9.25 4.75
C ASN A 111 -10.98 -10.60 5.41
N LYS A 112 -10.84 -10.66 6.75
CA LYS A 112 -10.73 -11.91 7.50
C LYS A 112 -11.99 -12.77 7.38
N ALA A 113 -13.18 -12.18 7.50
CA ALA A 113 -14.44 -12.89 7.34
C ALA A 113 -14.58 -13.46 5.92
N ILE A 114 -14.33 -12.64 4.89
CA ILE A 114 -14.32 -13.07 3.48
C ILE A 114 -13.30 -14.21 3.28
N SER A 115 -12.08 -14.05 3.78
CA SER A 115 -11.02 -15.05 3.62
C SER A 115 -11.35 -16.37 4.32
N GLY A 116 -11.98 -16.30 5.50
CA GLY A 116 -12.48 -17.47 6.22
C GLY A 116 -13.54 -18.21 5.41
N TYR A 117 -14.52 -17.48 4.85
CA TYR A 117 -15.55 -18.05 4.00
C TYR A 117 -14.96 -18.68 2.73
N VAL A 118 -14.12 -17.96 2.00
CA VAL A 118 -13.43 -18.47 0.81
C VAL A 118 -12.70 -19.77 1.14
N ARG A 119 -11.92 -19.78 2.22
CA ARG A 119 -11.12 -20.96 2.63
C ARG A 119 -11.99 -22.18 2.97
N GLN A 120 -13.19 -21.99 3.50
CA GLN A 120 -14.13 -23.08 3.79
C GLN A 120 -14.81 -23.65 2.53
N HIS A 121 -14.87 -22.88 1.44
CA HIS A 121 -15.59 -23.23 0.21
C HIS A 121 -14.67 -23.47 -0.99
N THR A 122 -13.36 -23.61 -0.75
CA THR A 122 -12.35 -23.87 -1.79
C THR A 122 -11.24 -24.76 -1.21
N GLN A 123 -10.46 -25.39 -2.06
CA GLN A 123 -9.30 -26.21 -1.72
C GLN A 123 -7.98 -25.45 -1.91
N PRO A 124 -6.90 -25.82 -1.20
CA PRO A 124 -5.57 -25.30 -1.46
C PRO A 124 -5.18 -25.45 -2.94
N GLY A 125 -4.57 -24.41 -3.52
CA GLY A 125 -4.19 -24.38 -4.94
C GLY A 125 -5.30 -23.93 -5.90
N GLU A 126 -6.57 -23.93 -5.46
CA GLU A 126 -7.64 -23.36 -6.28
C GLU A 126 -7.49 -21.85 -6.41
N ARG A 127 -7.88 -21.35 -7.58
CA ARG A 127 -7.82 -19.92 -7.91
C ARG A 127 -9.12 -19.22 -7.54
N ILE A 128 -8.97 -18.01 -7.02
CA ILE A 128 -10.07 -17.08 -6.77
C ILE A 128 -9.81 -15.78 -7.53
N PHE A 129 -10.84 -14.95 -7.65
CA PHE A 129 -10.69 -13.59 -8.15
C PHE A 129 -11.33 -12.60 -7.18
N VAL A 130 -10.69 -11.46 -6.98
CA VAL A 130 -11.15 -10.37 -6.13
C VAL A 130 -11.21 -9.11 -6.98
N TRP A 131 -12.42 -8.67 -7.31
CA TRP A 131 -12.69 -7.35 -7.89
C TRP A 131 -12.75 -6.32 -6.77
N GLY A 132 -11.57 -5.82 -6.40
CA GLY A 132 -11.34 -5.00 -5.21
C GLY A 132 -9.93 -4.44 -5.13
N THR A 133 -9.68 -3.65 -4.08
CA THR A 133 -8.35 -3.17 -3.67
C THR A 133 -7.74 -3.99 -2.53
N GLU A 134 -8.30 -5.18 -2.27
CA GLU A 134 -8.01 -6.05 -1.13
C GLU A 134 -7.19 -7.31 -1.51
N PRO A 135 -5.91 -7.20 -1.93
CA PRO A 135 -5.11 -8.35 -2.30
C PRO A 135 -4.79 -9.26 -1.09
N THR A 136 -4.98 -8.76 0.13
CA THR A 136 -4.77 -9.51 1.38
C THR A 136 -5.71 -10.70 1.52
N ILE A 137 -6.83 -10.72 0.80
CA ILE A 137 -7.77 -11.84 0.79
C ILE A 137 -7.13 -13.10 0.19
N TYR A 138 -6.36 -12.98 -0.90
CA TYR A 138 -5.63 -14.11 -1.50
C TYR A 138 -4.70 -14.78 -0.48
N VAL A 139 -3.90 -13.97 0.21
CA VAL A 139 -2.93 -14.46 1.20
C VAL A 139 -3.64 -15.05 2.42
N SER A 140 -4.65 -14.36 2.95
CA SER A 140 -5.36 -14.78 4.17
C SER A 140 -6.23 -16.02 3.96
N ALA A 141 -6.77 -16.20 2.74
CA ALA A 141 -7.48 -17.40 2.34
C ALA A 141 -6.54 -18.53 1.91
N ASN A 142 -5.25 -18.25 1.72
CA ASN A 142 -4.26 -19.14 1.12
C ASN A 142 -4.71 -19.64 -0.27
N ARG A 143 -5.07 -18.72 -1.17
CA ARG A 143 -5.54 -18.99 -2.53
C ARG A 143 -4.77 -18.20 -3.57
N LEU A 144 -4.65 -18.78 -4.76
CA LEU A 144 -3.96 -18.13 -5.88
C LEU A 144 -4.91 -17.17 -6.62
N PRO A 145 -4.43 -16.03 -7.11
CA PRO A 145 -5.22 -15.19 -8.02
C PRO A 145 -5.35 -15.83 -9.40
N VAL A 146 -6.36 -15.44 -10.17
CA VAL A 146 -6.50 -15.85 -11.58
C VAL A 146 -5.34 -15.37 -12.47
N GLY A 147 -4.70 -14.25 -12.12
CA GLY A 147 -3.59 -13.67 -12.88
C GLY A 147 -2.64 -12.84 -12.02
N LYS A 148 -1.74 -12.11 -12.67
CA LYS A 148 -0.74 -11.25 -11.98
C LYS A 148 -1.32 -9.96 -11.39
N TYR A 149 -2.49 -9.53 -11.88
CA TYR A 149 -3.16 -8.33 -11.39
C TYR A 149 -4.10 -8.68 -10.23
N VAL A 150 -3.66 -8.37 -9.02
CA VAL A 150 -4.35 -8.74 -7.77
C VAL A 150 -5.23 -7.62 -7.18
N THR A 151 -5.35 -6.49 -7.88
CA THR A 151 -6.19 -5.35 -7.50
C THR A 151 -6.85 -4.72 -8.71
N SER A 152 -8.06 -4.18 -8.53
CA SER A 152 -8.87 -3.54 -9.58
C SER A 152 -8.18 -2.34 -10.22
N TYR A 153 -7.52 -1.50 -9.43
CA TYR A 153 -6.84 -0.30 -9.96
C TYR A 153 -5.68 -0.67 -10.89
N HIS A 154 -4.91 -1.72 -10.63
CA HIS A 154 -3.89 -2.16 -11.58
C HIS A 154 -4.49 -2.65 -12.90
N ILE A 155 -5.66 -3.30 -12.87
CA ILE A 155 -6.35 -3.73 -14.08
C ILE A 155 -6.78 -2.51 -14.91
N ARG A 156 -7.33 -1.47 -14.25
CA ARG A 156 -7.76 -0.22 -14.89
C ARG A 156 -6.58 0.60 -15.40
N ASP A 157 -5.59 0.85 -14.56
CA ASP A 157 -4.44 1.73 -14.86
C ASP A 157 -3.57 1.19 -16.01
N PHE A 158 -3.52 -0.13 -16.19
CA PHE A 158 -2.76 -0.77 -17.27
C PHE A 158 -3.62 -1.21 -18.48
N ASP A 159 -4.91 -0.88 -18.48
CA ASP A 159 -5.89 -1.28 -19.52
C ASP A 159 -5.88 -2.80 -19.78
N LYS A 160 -5.96 -3.60 -18.70
CA LYS A 160 -5.85 -5.07 -18.74
C LYS A 160 -7.16 -5.79 -18.48
N THR A 161 -8.28 -5.13 -18.68
CA THR A 161 -9.58 -5.74 -18.45
C THR A 161 -9.84 -6.90 -19.40
N GLY A 162 -9.55 -6.76 -20.71
CA GLY A 162 -9.73 -7.85 -21.67
C GLY A 162 -8.87 -9.08 -21.36
N GLU A 163 -7.60 -8.87 -21.01
CA GLU A 163 -6.68 -9.93 -20.57
C GLU A 163 -7.21 -10.62 -19.31
N THR A 164 -7.58 -9.82 -18.30
CA THR A 164 -8.04 -10.34 -17.00
C THR A 164 -9.35 -11.11 -17.16
N PHE A 165 -10.30 -10.59 -17.93
CA PHE A 165 -11.58 -11.23 -18.16
C PHE A 165 -11.42 -12.54 -18.94
N SER A 166 -10.57 -12.56 -19.97
CA SER A 166 -10.24 -13.79 -20.71
C SER A 166 -9.61 -14.84 -19.79
N GLN A 167 -8.73 -14.44 -18.86
CA GLN A 167 -8.15 -15.35 -17.88
C GLN A 167 -9.20 -15.87 -16.88
N ILE A 168 -10.16 -15.04 -16.45
CA ILE A 168 -11.26 -15.46 -15.58
C ILE A 168 -12.15 -16.47 -16.29
N GLN A 169 -12.50 -16.22 -17.56
CA GLN A 169 -13.30 -17.14 -18.37
C GLN A 169 -12.57 -18.46 -18.65
N ALA A 170 -11.26 -18.44 -18.87
CA ALA A 170 -10.46 -19.65 -19.10
C ALA A 170 -10.21 -20.45 -17.81
N THR A 171 -9.98 -19.76 -16.70
CA THR A 171 -9.67 -20.38 -15.40
C THR A 171 -10.91 -20.86 -14.68
N LEU A 172 -12.04 -20.16 -14.85
CA LEU A 172 -13.27 -20.32 -14.08
C LEU A 172 -12.97 -20.45 -12.58
N PRO A 173 -12.48 -19.37 -11.92
CA PRO A 173 -12.12 -19.41 -10.51
C PRO A 173 -13.28 -19.91 -9.67
N LYS A 174 -12.99 -20.65 -8.61
CA LYS A 174 -14.01 -21.25 -7.74
C LYS A 174 -14.83 -20.20 -6.99
N THR A 175 -14.19 -19.09 -6.67
CA THR A 175 -14.82 -17.98 -5.97
C THR A 175 -14.45 -16.66 -6.63
N ILE A 176 -15.45 -15.79 -6.78
CA ILE A 176 -15.29 -14.40 -7.19
C ILE A 176 -15.82 -13.51 -6.07
N VAL A 177 -14.99 -12.59 -5.57
CA VAL A 177 -15.37 -11.59 -4.57
C VAL A 177 -15.47 -10.24 -5.27
N ILE A 178 -16.59 -9.54 -5.12
CA ILE A 178 -16.84 -8.25 -5.76
C ILE A 178 -17.14 -7.21 -4.68
N PHE A 179 -16.36 -6.13 -4.65
CA PHE A 179 -16.65 -4.98 -3.79
C PHE A 179 -17.51 -3.97 -4.55
N ALA A 180 -18.67 -3.62 -3.99
CA ALA A 180 -19.61 -2.70 -4.66
C ALA A 180 -19.00 -1.32 -4.94
N SER A 181 -18.05 -0.88 -4.10
CA SER A 181 -17.30 0.38 -4.27
C SER A 181 -16.49 0.45 -5.56
N GLU A 182 -16.20 -0.70 -6.18
CA GLU A 182 -15.44 -0.75 -7.44
C GLU A 182 -16.32 -0.52 -8.68
N GLY A 183 -17.64 -0.54 -8.52
CA GLY A 183 -18.58 -0.45 -9.64
C GLY A 183 -18.47 -1.62 -10.62
N ASP A 184 -19.30 -1.57 -11.67
CA ASP A 184 -19.14 -2.46 -12.82
C ASP A 184 -18.15 -1.85 -13.82
N TYR A 185 -17.34 -2.71 -14.42
CA TYR A 185 -16.39 -2.30 -15.44
C TYR A 185 -16.51 -3.24 -16.63
N LEU A 186 -17.00 -2.70 -17.75
CA LEU A 186 -17.15 -3.38 -19.04
C LEU A 186 -18.00 -4.68 -19.00
N GLY A 187 -19.05 -4.73 -18.17
CA GLY A 187 -20.00 -5.85 -18.15
C GLY A 187 -19.50 -7.09 -17.42
N PHE A 188 -18.40 -6.98 -16.67
CA PHE A 188 -17.87 -8.05 -15.82
C PHE A 188 -18.89 -8.51 -14.78
N VAL A 189 -19.53 -7.58 -14.06
CA VAL A 189 -20.46 -7.92 -12.97
C VAL A 189 -21.70 -8.66 -13.50
N PRO A 190 -22.36 -8.22 -14.59
CA PRO A 190 -23.42 -8.99 -15.25
C PRO A 190 -22.99 -10.42 -15.62
N TRP A 191 -21.79 -10.60 -16.20
CA TRP A 191 -21.30 -11.93 -16.59
C TRP A 191 -21.10 -12.84 -15.38
N VAL A 192 -20.54 -12.33 -14.27
CA VAL A 192 -20.40 -13.11 -13.03
C VAL A 192 -21.78 -13.54 -12.53
N LYS A 193 -22.75 -12.63 -12.49
CA LYS A 193 -24.11 -12.93 -12.02
C LYS A 193 -24.85 -13.97 -12.87
N SER A 194 -24.49 -14.13 -14.15
CA SER A 194 -25.10 -15.14 -15.02
C SER A 194 -24.42 -16.51 -14.96
N HIS A 195 -23.19 -16.59 -14.45
CA HIS A 195 -22.40 -17.84 -14.41
C HIS A 195 -22.11 -18.34 -12.99
N TYR A 196 -22.30 -17.50 -11.99
CA TYR A 196 -22.00 -17.79 -10.59
C TYR A 196 -23.20 -17.47 -9.70
N SER A 197 -23.35 -18.24 -8.63
CA SER A 197 -24.39 -18.02 -7.63
C SER A 197 -23.87 -17.13 -6.51
N LEU A 198 -24.64 -16.09 -6.14
CA LEU A 198 -24.36 -15.30 -4.94
C LEU A 198 -24.50 -16.20 -3.71
N ALA A 199 -23.43 -16.31 -2.93
CA ALA A 199 -23.36 -17.22 -1.80
C ALA A 199 -23.35 -16.51 -0.44
N GLN A 200 -22.72 -15.32 -0.36
CA GLN A 200 -22.71 -14.51 0.85
C GLN A 200 -22.46 -13.04 0.54
N GLU A 201 -22.97 -12.14 1.41
CA GLU A 201 -22.56 -10.74 1.47
C GLU A 201 -21.85 -10.44 2.80
N VAL A 202 -20.72 -9.72 2.73
CA VAL A 202 -19.92 -9.34 3.89
C VAL A 202 -19.51 -7.87 3.78
N GLN A 203 -20.20 -7.00 4.54
CA GLN A 203 -19.87 -5.56 4.67
C GLN A 203 -19.53 -4.87 3.33
N GLY A 204 -20.45 -4.96 2.35
CA GLY A 204 -20.31 -4.34 1.03
C GLY A 204 -19.52 -5.16 0.00
N ALA A 205 -19.08 -6.36 0.35
CA ALA A 205 -18.53 -7.35 -0.58
C ALA A 205 -19.55 -8.44 -0.87
N GLN A 206 -19.68 -8.83 -2.13
CA GLN A 206 -20.51 -9.95 -2.60
C GLN A 206 -19.60 -11.11 -2.98
N ILE A 207 -19.87 -12.30 -2.46
CA ILE A 207 -19.09 -13.51 -2.70
C ILE A 207 -19.91 -14.45 -3.59
N TYR A 208 -19.36 -14.76 -4.76
CA TYR A 208 -19.95 -15.59 -5.79
C TYR A 208 -19.20 -16.92 -5.89
N LEU A 209 -19.94 -18.03 -5.91
CA LEU A 209 -19.38 -19.38 -6.05
C LEU A 209 -19.69 -19.96 -7.42
N GLN A 210 -18.72 -20.68 -7.96
CA GLN A 210 -18.92 -21.47 -9.18
C GLN A 210 -20.03 -22.50 -8.90
N PRO A 211 -20.98 -22.72 -9.83
CA PRO A 211 -21.97 -23.78 -9.69
C PRO A 211 -21.27 -25.13 -9.53
N ASN A 212 -21.76 -25.96 -8.59
CA ASN A 212 -21.34 -27.35 -8.51
C ASN A 212 -21.94 -28.08 -9.73
N PHE A 213 -21.07 -28.56 -10.63
CA PHE A 213 -21.44 -29.53 -11.66
C PHE A 213 -21.13 -30.94 -11.16
#